data_AF-A0A226MUF8-F1
#
_entry.id   AF-A0A226MUF8-F1
#
_cell.length_a   1.000
_cell.length_b   1.000
_cell.length_c   1.000
_cell.angle_alpha   90.00
_cell.angle_beta   90.00
_cell.angle_gamma   90.00
#
_symmetry.space_group_name_H-M   'P 1'
#
loop_
_entity.id
_entity.type
_entity.pdbx_description
1 polymer ?
#
loop_
_entity_poly.entity_id
_entity_poly.type
_entity_poly.pdbx_seq_one_letter_code
_entity_poly.pdbx_strand_id
1 'polypeptide(L)'
;MAAGRAGLRLSAAWSAVLGRRPEGIVPAAWARQKFTRSRIPESVFQPRPGDHEKYGGDPEQPHKIHIITRIKSVIGRPYWEKKIIHDLGLDKAHQPRLHKNIPSVNSKLKVVKHLIRIQPLKLPHGLPTEEEMADTFLTSKGELIIKSRLKPVEQEEIKS
;
A
#
# COMPACT_ATOMS: atom_id res chain seq x y z
N MET A 1 90.82 16.91 4.86
CA MET A 1 89.93 16.61 6.00
C MET A 1 88.84 15.65 5.52
N ALA A 2 88.93 14.38 5.91
CA ALA A 2 87.94 13.36 5.58
C ALA A 2 86.85 13.35 6.66
N ALA A 3 85.59 13.47 6.26
CA ALA A 3 84.45 13.29 7.15
C ALA A 3 83.55 12.19 6.56
N GLY A 4 83.70 10.97 7.09
CA GLY A 4 82.84 9.84 6.78
C GLY A 4 81.43 10.07 7.31
N ARG A 5 80.42 9.90 6.45
CA ARG A 5 79.03 9.77 6.89
C ARG A 5 78.69 8.28 6.96
N ALA A 6 78.75 7.76 8.18
CA ALA A 6 78.22 6.45 8.53
C ALA A 6 76.70 6.44 8.29
N GLY A 7 76.22 5.47 7.53
CA GLY A 7 74.80 5.22 7.34
C GLY A 7 74.18 4.66 8.62
N LEU A 8 73.20 5.36 9.17
CA LEU A 8 72.27 4.74 10.12
C LEU A 8 71.19 4.01 9.31
N ARG A 9 71.35 2.70 9.19
CA ARG A 9 70.26 1.79 8.83
C ARG A 9 69.22 1.85 9.95
N LEU A 10 68.10 2.53 9.73
CA LEU A 10 66.93 2.40 10.58
C LEU A 10 66.49 0.93 10.53
N SER A 11 66.56 0.27 11.69
CA SER A 11 66.16 -1.13 11.84
C SER A 11 64.67 -1.28 11.52
N ALA A 12 64.32 -2.41 10.90
CA ALA A 12 62.94 -2.79 10.52
C ALA A 12 61.95 -2.87 11.72
N ALA A 13 62.43 -2.66 12.95
CA ALA A 13 61.63 -2.69 14.17
C ALA A 13 60.78 -1.43 14.40
N TRP A 14 61.07 -0.30 13.73
CA TRP A 14 60.29 0.95 13.91
C TRP A 14 59.02 1.03 13.05
N SER A 15 58.81 0.12 12.10
CA SER A 15 57.54 0.02 11.35
C SER A 15 56.45 -0.76 12.08
N ALA A 16 56.78 -1.43 13.20
CA ALA A 16 55.82 -2.28 13.93
C ALA A 16 54.97 -1.52 14.97
N VAL A 17 55.28 -0.25 15.27
CA VAL A 17 54.60 0.56 16.31
C VAL A 17 53.50 1.46 15.74
N LEU A 18 53.41 1.61 14.42
CA LEU A 18 52.28 2.27 13.76
C LEU A 18 51.35 1.19 13.25
N GLY A 19 50.36 0.84 14.07
CA GLY A 19 49.32 -0.13 13.72
C GLY A 19 48.84 0.08 12.29
N ARG A 20 48.85 -1.00 11.49
CA ARG A 20 48.25 -0.99 10.15
C ARG A 20 46.85 -0.42 10.29
N ARG A 21 46.64 0.74 9.67
CA ARG A 21 45.29 1.27 9.43
C ARG A 21 44.48 0.14 8.80
N PRO A 22 43.24 -0.10 9.22
CA PRO A 22 42.35 -0.94 8.44
C PRO A 22 42.05 -0.20 7.13
N GLU A 23 42.91 -0.39 6.12
CA GLU A 23 42.58 -0.07 4.74
C GLU A 23 41.48 -1.04 4.31
N GLY A 24 40.26 -0.53 4.19
CA GLY A 24 39.10 -1.32 3.77
C GLY A 24 37.82 -1.08 4.54
N ILE A 25 37.85 -0.33 5.66
CA ILE A 25 36.60 0.20 6.21
C ILE A 25 36.25 1.41 5.35
N VAL A 26 35.51 1.18 4.26
CA VAL A 26 34.61 2.19 3.71
C VAL A 26 33.94 2.82 4.93
N PRO A 27 34.07 4.14 5.18
CA PRO A 27 33.32 4.77 6.23
C PRO A 27 31.89 4.32 5.99
N ALA A 28 31.34 3.53 6.91
CA ALA A 28 29.92 3.21 6.88
C ALA A 28 29.32 4.60 6.91
N ALA A 29 28.94 5.06 5.71
CA ALA A 29 28.33 6.35 5.55
C ALA A 29 27.24 6.31 6.61
N TRP A 30 27.25 7.31 7.48
CA TRP A 30 26.08 7.69 8.25
C TRP A 30 24.99 8.03 7.21
N ALA A 31 24.54 7.01 6.50
CA ALA A 31 23.60 7.07 5.43
C ALA A 31 22.31 7.16 6.18
N ARG A 32 21.95 8.40 6.53
CA ARG A 32 20.54 8.74 6.70
C ARG A 32 19.88 8.28 5.42
N GLN A 33 19.29 7.09 5.48
CA GLN A 33 18.57 6.53 4.36
C GLN A 33 17.47 7.54 4.03
N LYS A 34 17.64 8.24 2.90
CA LYS A 34 16.70 9.28 2.50
C LYS A 34 15.33 8.63 2.38
N PHE A 35 14.30 9.26 2.91
CA PHE A 35 12.94 8.79 2.75
C PHE A 35 12.52 8.97 1.28
N THR A 36 12.41 7.87 0.54
CA THR A 36 12.03 7.84 -0.88
C THR A 36 10.67 7.17 -1.07
N ARG A 37 10.11 7.27 -2.27
CA ARG A 37 8.93 6.48 -2.65
C ARG A 37 9.24 4.98 -2.54
N SER A 38 8.34 4.23 -1.91
CA SER A 38 8.44 2.78 -1.83
C SER A 38 8.15 2.14 -3.20
N ARG A 39 8.96 1.16 -3.58
CA ARG A 39 8.70 0.28 -4.72
C ARG A 39 8.21 -1.04 -4.17
N ILE A 40 6.95 -1.37 -4.46
CA ILE A 40 6.34 -2.62 -3.98
C ILE A 40 6.57 -3.69 -5.05
N PRO A 41 7.17 -4.84 -4.71
CA PRO A 41 7.41 -5.90 -5.68
C PRO A 41 6.08 -6.51 -6.14
N GLU A 42 6.02 -6.96 -7.39
CA GLU A 42 4.78 -7.47 -7.99
C GLU A 42 4.29 -8.77 -7.33
N SER A 43 5.20 -9.54 -6.73
CA SER A 43 4.88 -10.75 -5.96
C SER A 43 3.93 -10.50 -4.78
N VAL A 44 3.84 -9.27 -4.27
CA VAL A 44 2.91 -8.90 -3.19
C VAL A 44 1.46 -8.91 -3.67
N PHE A 45 1.22 -8.73 -4.97
CA PHE A 45 -0.13 -8.63 -5.54
C PHE A 45 -0.57 -9.89 -6.28
N GLN A 46 0.21 -10.97 -6.18
CA GLN A 46 -0.17 -12.28 -6.71
C GLN A 46 -0.93 -13.05 -5.63
N PRO A 47 -2.25 -13.30 -5.80
CA PRO A 47 -3.04 -14.02 -4.82
C PRO A 47 -2.60 -15.50 -4.77
N ARG A 48 -2.64 -16.09 -3.58
CA ARG A 48 -2.39 -17.51 -3.38
C ARG A 48 -3.71 -18.28 -3.39
N PRO A 49 -3.73 -19.59 -3.72
CA PRO A 49 -4.96 -20.39 -3.71
C PRO A 49 -5.77 -20.27 -2.40
N GLY A 50 -5.10 -20.33 -1.23
CA GLY A 50 -5.78 -20.19 0.06
C GLY A 50 -6.36 -18.79 0.35
N ASP A 51 -5.91 -17.75 -0.36
CA ASP A 51 -6.49 -16.41 -0.21
C ASP A 51 -7.91 -16.35 -0.83
N HIS A 52 -8.13 -17.08 -1.92
CA HIS A 52 -9.43 -17.14 -2.58
C HIS A 52 -10.50 -17.79 -1.69
N GLU A 53 -10.16 -18.88 -1.00
CA GLU A 53 -11.04 -19.54 -0.03
C GLU A 53 -11.36 -18.63 1.16
N LYS A 54 -10.37 -17.88 1.64
CA LYS A 54 -10.52 -16.99 2.81
C LYS A 54 -11.38 -15.76 2.52
N TYR A 55 -11.19 -15.14 1.36
CA TYR A 55 -11.83 -13.86 1.02
C TYR A 55 -13.05 -14.02 0.08
N GLY A 56 -13.28 -15.22 -0.46
CA GLY A 56 -14.42 -15.54 -1.33
C GLY A 56 -14.37 -14.82 -2.68
N GLY A 57 -13.17 -14.65 -3.23
CA GLY A 57 -12.95 -14.01 -4.52
C GLY A 57 -12.62 -15.03 -5.60
N ASP A 58 -13.30 -14.96 -6.74
CA ASP A 58 -13.08 -15.84 -7.89
C ASP A 58 -12.04 -15.22 -8.86
N PRO A 59 -10.92 -15.91 -9.16
CA PRO A 59 -9.95 -15.43 -10.14
C PRO A 59 -10.49 -15.43 -11.58
N GLU A 60 -11.42 -16.32 -11.92
CA GLU A 60 -11.99 -16.40 -13.28
C GLU A 60 -12.91 -15.21 -13.55
N GLN A 61 -13.67 -14.80 -12.54
CA GLN A 61 -14.57 -13.66 -12.62
C GLN A 61 -14.14 -12.51 -11.68
N PRO A 62 -13.14 -11.70 -12.07
CA PRO A 62 -12.73 -10.56 -11.27
C PRO A 62 -13.82 -9.48 -11.23
N HIS A 63 -13.93 -8.81 -10.10
CA HIS A 63 -14.88 -7.70 -9.96
C HIS A 63 -14.42 -6.48 -10.77
N LYS A 64 -15.40 -5.77 -11.35
CA LYS A 64 -15.15 -4.67 -12.28
C LYS A 64 -14.91 -3.32 -11.58
N ILE A 65 -15.50 -3.12 -10.41
CA ILE A 65 -15.52 -1.82 -9.70
C ILE A 65 -15.09 -2.02 -8.25
N HIS A 66 -14.18 -1.15 -7.80
CA HIS A 66 -13.77 -1.03 -6.41
C HIS A 66 -14.62 0.02 -5.69
N ILE A 67 -15.02 -0.30 -4.46
CA ILE A 67 -15.48 0.66 -3.47
C ILE A 67 -14.26 1.01 -2.62
N ILE A 68 -13.91 2.29 -2.64
CA ILE A 68 -12.73 2.81 -1.95
C ILE A 68 -13.18 3.76 -0.87
N THR A 69 -12.73 3.52 0.36
CA THR A 69 -13.02 4.39 1.50
C THR A 69 -11.72 4.76 2.20
N ARG A 70 -11.47 6.05 2.41
CA ARG A 70 -10.32 6.47 3.21
C ARG A 70 -10.60 6.24 4.69
N ILE A 71 -9.72 5.50 5.36
CA ILE A 71 -9.82 5.12 6.77
C ILE A 71 -8.73 5.74 7.66
N LYS A 72 -7.60 6.18 7.08
CA LYS A 72 -6.52 6.86 7.81
C LYS A 72 -6.35 8.31 7.34
N SER A 73 -5.80 9.15 8.21
CA SER A 73 -5.50 10.55 7.93
C SER A 73 -4.32 10.72 6.97
N VAL A 74 -4.38 11.76 6.15
CA VAL A 74 -3.31 12.22 5.25
C VAL A 74 -2.33 13.19 5.93
N ILE A 75 -2.63 13.62 7.17
CA ILE A 75 -1.75 14.51 7.95
C ILE A 75 -0.44 13.76 8.25
N GLY A 76 0.69 14.47 8.08
CA GLY A 76 2.03 13.88 8.25
C GLY A 76 2.46 12.92 7.14
N ARG A 77 1.67 12.78 6.05
CA ARG A 77 2.03 11.93 4.91
C ARG A 77 2.82 12.70 3.84
N PRO A 78 3.59 12.00 3.01
CA PRO A 78 4.33 12.61 1.91
C PRO A 78 3.40 13.29 0.90
N TYR A 79 3.87 14.36 0.27
CA TYR A 79 3.06 15.16 -0.66
C TYR A 79 2.51 14.35 -1.84
N TRP A 80 3.23 13.30 -2.29
CA TRP A 80 2.75 12.43 -3.37
C TRP A 80 1.56 11.57 -2.98
N GLU A 81 1.48 11.11 -1.72
CA GLU A 81 0.30 10.38 -1.22
C GLU A 81 -0.90 11.32 -1.16
N LYS A 82 -0.70 12.55 -0.67
CA LYS A 82 -1.77 13.57 -0.61
C LYS A 82 -2.34 13.87 -1.99
N LYS A 83 -1.49 14.03 -3.00
CA LYS A 83 -1.92 14.24 -4.38
C LYS A 83 -2.76 13.07 -4.91
N ILE A 84 -2.33 11.84 -4.68
CA ILE A 84 -3.09 10.65 -5.11
C ILE A 84 -4.47 10.57 -4.45
N ILE A 85 -4.56 10.89 -3.15
CA ILE A 85 -5.83 10.91 -2.43
C ILE A 85 -6.79 11.95 -3.02
N HIS A 86 -6.30 13.13 -3.36
CA HIS A 86 -7.07 14.18 -4.02
C HIS A 86 -7.51 13.75 -5.44
N ASP A 87 -6.59 13.20 -6.24
CA ASP A 87 -6.89 12.70 -7.59
C ASP A 87 -7.95 11.57 -7.60
N LEU A 88 -8.05 10.81 -6.50
CA LEU A 88 -9.06 9.75 -6.32
C LEU A 88 -10.37 10.27 -5.70
N GLY A 89 -10.47 11.56 -5.36
CA GLY A 89 -11.66 12.16 -4.74
C GLY A 89 -11.93 11.67 -3.31
N LEU A 90 -10.87 11.31 -2.58
CA LEU A 90 -10.90 10.76 -1.22
C LEU A 90 -10.55 11.82 -0.15
N ASP A 91 -10.88 13.09 -0.40
CA ASP A 91 -10.57 14.22 0.50
C ASP A 91 -11.29 14.13 1.84
N LYS A 92 -12.53 13.62 1.83
CA LYS A 92 -13.32 13.34 3.03
C LYS A 92 -13.13 11.89 3.47
N ALA A 93 -12.86 11.69 4.76
CA ALA A 93 -12.73 10.34 5.33
C ALA A 93 -14.10 9.66 5.43
N HIS A 94 -14.10 8.33 5.44
CA HIS A 94 -15.31 7.51 5.61
C HIS A 94 -16.41 7.70 4.54
N GLN A 95 -16.10 8.37 3.44
CA GLN A 95 -16.99 8.47 2.28
C GLN A 95 -16.56 7.45 1.22
N PRO A 96 -17.44 6.52 0.82
CA PRO A 96 -17.14 5.57 -0.25
C PRO A 96 -17.12 6.27 -1.61
N ARG A 97 -16.15 5.89 -2.45
CA ARG A 97 -16.02 6.31 -3.84
C ARG A 97 -15.86 5.09 -4.73
N LEU A 98 -16.51 5.12 -5.89
CA LEU A 98 -16.43 4.04 -6.88
C LEU A 98 -15.33 4.33 -7.89
N HIS A 99 -14.48 3.34 -8.13
CA HIS A 99 -13.39 3.43 -9.11
C HIS A 99 -13.29 2.14 -9.94
N LYS A 100 -12.90 2.28 -11.21
CA LYS A 100 -12.74 1.15 -12.12
C LYS A 100 -11.55 0.27 -11.69
N ASN A 101 -11.71 -1.05 -11.76
CA ASN A 101 -10.63 -2.00 -11.55
C ASN A 101 -9.76 -2.10 -12.82
N ILE A 102 -8.91 -1.09 -13.05
CA ILE A 102 -7.99 -1.01 -14.19
C ILE A 102 -6.55 -0.79 -13.71
N PRO A 103 -5.51 -1.20 -14.47
CA PRO A 103 -4.12 -1.11 -14.03
C PRO A 103 -3.65 0.30 -13.65
N SER A 104 -4.12 1.32 -14.36
CA SER A 104 -3.78 2.73 -14.09
C SER A 104 -4.30 3.20 -12.73
N VAL A 105 -5.54 2.85 -12.38
CA VAL A 105 -6.14 3.12 -11.07
C VAL A 105 -5.46 2.27 -10.00
N ASN A 106 -5.31 0.96 -10.24
CA ASN A 106 -4.70 0.04 -9.28
C ASN A 106 -3.28 0.47 -8.91
N SER A 107 -2.49 0.97 -9.85
CA SER A 107 -1.14 1.49 -9.56
C SER A 107 -1.15 2.66 -8.57
N LYS A 108 -2.14 3.56 -8.65
CA LYS A 108 -2.33 4.62 -7.66
C LYS A 108 -2.74 4.04 -6.30
N LEU A 109 -3.65 3.07 -6.29
CA LEU A 109 -4.11 2.40 -5.07
C LEU A 109 -2.99 1.64 -4.35
N LYS A 110 -2.07 1.00 -5.11
CA LYS A 110 -0.89 0.32 -4.55
C LYS A 110 -0.05 1.25 -3.67
N VAL A 111 0.07 2.53 -4.05
CA VAL A 111 0.85 3.54 -3.30
C VAL A 111 0.17 3.93 -1.99
N VAL A 112 -1.15 4.09 -1.99
CA VAL A 112 -1.92 4.57 -0.82
C VAL A 112 -2.67 3.46 -0.08
N LYS A 113 -2.32 2.18 -0.33
CA LYS A 113 -3.03 1.01 0.21
C LYS A 113 -3.13 0.97 1.74
N HIS A 114 -2.21 1.62 2.44
CA HIS A 114 -2.21 1.74 3.91
C HIS A 114 -3.17 2.81 4.45
N LEU A 115 -3.74 3.67 3.59
CA LEU A 115 -4.66 4.74 3.99
C LEU A 115 -6.13 4.41 3.72
N ILE A 116 -6.38 3.42 2.86
CA ILE A 116 -7.69 3.14 2.29
C ILE A 116 -8.15 1.72 2.63
N ARG A 117 -9.46 1.53 2.61
CA ARG A 117 -10.14 0.25 2.54
C ARG A 117 -10.66 0.07 1.13
N ILE A 118 -10.40 -1.10 0.54
CA ILE A 118 -10.88 -1.49 -0.79
C ILE A 118 -11.84 -2.65 -0.60
N GLN A 119 -13.02 -2.57 -1.20
CA GLN A 119 -14.03 -3.62 -1.22
C GLN A 119 -14.53 -3.81 -2.66
N PRO A 120 -14.89 -5.02 -3.09
CA PRO A 120 -15.55 -5.23 -4.37
C PRO A 120 -16.99 -4.73 -4.32
N LEU A 121 -17.47 -4.09 -5.39
CA LEU A 121 -18.88 -3.77 -5.54
C LEU A 121 -19.67 -5.03 -5.93
N LYS A 122 -20.66 -5.40 -5.13
CA LYS A 122 -21.58 -6.52 -5.38
C LYS A 122 -22.94 -5.99 -5.82
N LEU A 123 -23.51 -6.64 -6.83
CA LEU A 123 -24.78 -6.26 -7.44
C LEU A 123 -25.76 -7.44 -7.38
N PRO A 124 -26.41 -7.69 -6.23
CA PRO A 124 -27.30 -8.85 -6.08
C PRO A 124 -28.52 -8.79 -7.01
N HIS A 125 -28.99 -7.59 -7.35
CA HIS A 125 -30.17 -7.37 -8.19
C HIS A 125 -29.84 -6.89 -9.61
N GLY A 126 -28.56 -6.87 -9.98
CA GLY A 126 -28.08 -6.30 -11.24
C GLY A 126 -27.82 -4.79 -11.17
N LEU A 127 -27.79 -4.15 -12.34
CA LEU A 127 -27.66 -2.69 -12.45
C LEU A 127 -29.02 -2.02 -12.20
N PRO A 128 -29.04 -0.87 -11.52
CA PRO A 128 -30.27 -0.13 -11.30
C PRO A 128 -30.80 0.45 -12.62
N THR A 129 -32.12 0.37 -12.81
CA THR A 129 -32.84 1.05 -13.90
C THR A 129 -33.00 2.53 -13.56
N GLU A 130 -33.31 3.38 -14.56
CA GLU A 130 -33.48 4.83 -14.39
C GLU A 130 -34.48 5.19 -13.29
N GLU A 131 -35.61 4.49 -13.22
CA GLU A 131 -36.65 4.67 -12.19
C GLU A 131 -36.16 4.36 -10.78
N GLU A 132 -35.21 3.41 -10.66
CA GLU A 132 -34.73 2.90 -9.37
C GLU A 132 -33.51 3.65 -8.85
N MET A 133 -32.96 4.60 -9.62
CA MET A 133 -31.73 5.31 -9.27
C MET A 133 -31.82 6.03 -7.91
N ALA A 134 -32.98 6.63 -7.62
CA ALA A 134 -33.22 7.37 -6.38
C ALA A 134 -33.26 6.46 -5.14
N ASP A 135 -33.67 5.21 -5.33
CA ASP A 135 -33.86 4.23 -4.25
C ASP A 135 -32.64 3.35 -4.01
N THR A 136 -31.52 3.63 -4.66
CA THR A 136 -30.28 2.87 -4.43
C THR A 136 -29.55 3.32 -3.16
N PHE A 137 -28.98 2.36 -2.44
CA PHE A 137 -28.04 2.64 -1.36
C PHE A 137 -26.93 1.61 -1.29
N LEU A 138 -25.77 2.05 -0.83
CA LEU A 138 -24.59 1.20 -0.66
C LEU A 138 -24.51 0.70 0.79
N THR A 139 -24.50 -0.61 0.95
CA THR A 139 -24.34 -1.27 2.25
C THR A 139 -22.86 -1.33 2.67
N SER A 140 -22.59 -1.43 3.97
CA SER A 140 -21.24 -1.58 4.53
C SER A 140 -20.47 -2.80 3.99
N LYS A 141 -21.20 -3.85 3.57
CA LYS A 141 -20.65 -5.07 2.93
C LYS A 141 -20.15 -4.82 1.50
N GLY A 142 -20.51 -3.70 0.88
CA GLY A 142 -20.21 -3.38 -0.51
C GLY A 142 -21.28 -3.82 -1.51
N GLU A 143 -22.51 -4.05 -1.03
CA GLU A 143 -23.66 -4.40 -1.86
C GLU A 143 -24.46 -3.15 -2.23
N LEU A 144 -24.80 -3.01 -3.51
CA LEU A 144 -25.75 -1.99 -3.98
C LEU A 144 -27.16 -2.57 -3.94
N ILE A 145 -27.97 -2.06 -3.01
CA ILE A 145 -29.34 -2.53 -2.78
C ILE A 145 -30.32 -1.46 -3.27
N ILE A 146 -31.44 -1.91 -3.83
CA ILE A 146 -32.55 -1.07 -4.27
C ILE A 146 -33.64 -1.13 -3.19
N LYS A 147 -33.95 0.00 -2.54
CA LYS A 147 -34.88 0.06 -1.40
C LYS A 147 -36.28 -0.42 -1.75
N SER A 148 -36.79 -0.08 -2.93
CA SER A 148 -38.15 -0.42 -3.38
C SER A 148 -38.41 -1.94 -3.39
N ARG A 149 -37.36 -2.76 -3.51
CA ARG A 149 -37.46 -4.22 -3.55
C ARG A 149 -37.33 -4.89 -2.18
N LEU A 150 -37.08 -4.12 -1.11
CA LEU A 150 -36.96 -4.66 0.24
C LEU A 150 -38.35 -4.95 0.83
N LYS A 151 -38.57 -6.21 1.20
CA LYS A 151 -39.72 -6.61 2.02
C LYS A 151 -39.30 -6.63 3.50
N PRO A 152 -40.18 -6.27 4.45
CA PRO A 152 -39.90 -6.51 5.86
C PRO A 152 -39.65 -8.00 6.07
N VAL A 153 -38.59 -8.32 6.82
CA VAL A 153 -38.29 -9.71 7.16
C VAL A 153 -39.39 -10.22 8.09
N GLU A 154 -40.10 -11.27 7.68
CA GLU A 154 -41.03 -11.98 8.56
C GLU A 154 -40.23 -12.54 9.73
N GLN A 155 -40.44 -11.99 10.92
CA GLN A 155 -39.83 -12.50 12.14
C GLN A 155 -40.60 -13.75 12.51
N GLU A 156 -40.03 -14.93 12.26
CA GLU A 156 -40.54 -16.14 12.87
C GLU A 156 -40.45 -15.97 14.38
N GLU A 157 -41.61 -15.92 15.04
CA GLU A 157 -41.73 -15.79 16.48
C GLU A 157 -40.85 -16.85 17.14
N ILE A 158 -39.82 -16.39 17.85
CA ILE A 158 -38.94 -17.25 18.64
C ILE A 158 -39.81 -17.88 19.73
N LYS A 159 -40.30 -19.09 19.48
CA LYS A 159 -41.01 -19.89 20.48
C LYS A 159 -40.01 -20.21 21.60
N SER A 160 -40.22 -19.60 22.76
CA SER A 160 -39.54 -19.92 24.02
C SER A 160 -40.01 -21.27 24.56
#